data_AF-A0A968XAY1-F1
#
_entry.id   AF-A0A968XAY1-F1
#
_cell.length_a   1.000
_cell.length_b   1.000
_cell.length_c   1.000
_cell.angle_alpha   90.00
_cell.angle_beta   90.00
_cell.angle_gamma   90.00
#
_symmetry.space_group_name_H-M   'P 1'
#
loop_
_entity.id
_entity.type
_entity.pdbx_description
1 polymer ?
#
loop_
_entity_poly.entity_id
_entity_poly.type
_entity_poly.pdbx_seq_one_letter_code
_entity_poly.pdbx_strand_id
1 'polypeptide(L)'
;MAFKCSNVTQYPSLSIFDRIPPERVGLNGEYDHSGLAKRVAIAFRGHFDPDVIASLEISQRGCVVILQGHVPNSQQLNALVDVALGIEGAEFVEYQAIGLDQAA
;
A
#
# COMPACT_ATOMS: atom_id res chain seq x y z
N MET A 1 49.62 22.67 13.55
CA MET A 1 49.25 21.24 13.54
C MET A 1 48.55 20.90 14.85
N ALA A 2 47.28 20.54 14.82
CA ALA A 2 46.58 19.96 15.96
C ALA A 2 45.89 18.69 15.46
N PHE A 3 46.26 17.56 16.07
CA PHE A 3 45.82 16.23 15.68
C PHE A 3 44.38 16.00 16.14
N LYS A 4 43.57 15.51 15.20
CA LYS A 4 42.16 15.12 15.34
C LYS A 4 42.11 13.87 16.22
N CYS A 5 41.48 13.94 17.39
CA CYS A 5 41.17 12.76 18.20
C CYS A 5 39.83 12.16 17.75
N SER A 6 39.88 10.88 17.41
CA SER A 6 38.79 10.06 16.89
C SER A 6 37.92 9.42 17.99
N ASN A 7 36.64 9.22 17.64
CA ASN A 7 35.70 8.15 18.04
C ASN A 7 35.59 7.68 19.51
N VAL A 8 34.39 7.86 20.06
CA VAL A 8 33.68 6.79 20.80
C VAL A 8 32.25 6.66 20.28
N THR A 9 31.92 5.41 19.99
CA THR A 9 30.69 4.77 19.48
C THR A 9 29.47 4.97 20.39
N GLN A 10 28.24 5.04 19.84
CA GLN A 10 27.09 4.12 20.08
C GLN A 10 25.71 4.74 19.68
N TYR A 11 24.81 3.89 19.14
CA TYR A 11 23.70 4.16 18.22
C TYR A 11 22.34 4.59 18.83
N PRO A 12 21.29 4.69 18.01
CA PRO A 12 20.48 5.90 17.78
C PRO A 12 19.38 6.07 18.83
N SER A 13 19.00 7.30 19.16
CA SER A 13 17.68 7.53 19.75
C SER A 13 16.63 7.40 18.65
N LEU A 14 16.36 6.18 18.19
CA LEU A 14 15.17 5.87 17.41
C LEU A 14 14.02 5.76 18.40
N SER A 15 13.35 6.88 18.63
CA SER A 15 12.02 6.89 19.20
C SER A 15 11.17 5.96 18.34
N ILE A 16 10.62 4.91 18.94
CA ILE A 16 9.66 4.01 18.29
C ILE A 16 8.45 4.82 17.79
N PHE A 17 8.25 6.01 18.37
CA PHE A 17 7.22 7.01 18.06
C PHE A 17 7.55 7.97 16.90
N ASP A 18 8.76 7.93 16.31
CA ASP A 18 9.16 8.83 15.20
C ASP A 18 9.13 8.15 13.82
N ARG A 19 8.68 6.90 13.73
CA ARG A 19 8.50 6.23 12.44
C ARG A 19 7.08 6.49 11.94
N ILE A 20 6.99 6.94 10.69
CA ILE A 20 5.73 7.02 9.96
C ILE A 20 5.13 5.61 9.96
N PRO A 21 3.87 5.41 10.42
CA PRO A 21 3.22 4.11 10.36
C PRO A 21 3.25 3.56 8.93
N PRO A 22 3.47 2.25 8.72
CA PRO A 22 3.70 1.68 7.40
C PRO A 22 2.56 2.01 6.40
N GLU A 23 1.32 2.02 6.84
CA GLU A 23 0.14 2.39 6.05
C GLU A 23 0.08 3.88 5.67
N ARG A 24 0.89 4.71 6.34
CA ARG A 24 1.04 6.15 6.14
C ARG A 24 2.31 6.53 5.40
N VAL A 25 3.17 5.58 5.05
CA VAL A 25 4.35 5.87 4.25
C VAL A 25 3.90 6.30 2.84
N GLY A 26 4.51 7.32 2.24
CA GLY A 26 4.21 7.77 0.89
C GLY A 26 4.96 6.94 -0.16
N LEU A 27 5.02 7.44 -1.38
CA LEU A 27 5.75 6.77 -2.46
C LEU A 27 7.28 6.95 -2.34
N ASN A 28 7.72 8.02 -1.69
CA ASN A 28 9.14 8.36 -1.51
C ASN A 28 9.58 8.27 -0.04
N GLY A 29 8.76 7.65 0.83
CA GLY A 29 9.04 7.54 2.26
C GLY A 29 8.49 8.68 3.13
N GLU A 30 7.79 9.65 2.54
CA GLU A 30 7.15 10.76 3.25
C GLU A 30 5.91 10.33 4.04
N TYR A 31 5.38 11.17 4.93
CA TYR A 31 4.07 10.90 5.54
C TYR A 31 2.97 11.24 4.52
N ASP A 32 2.07 10.29 4.29
CA ASP A 32 0.92 10.42 3.42
C ASP A 32 -0.30 9.74 4.05
N HIS A 33 -1.36 10.52 4.25
CA HIS A 33 -2.60 9.97 4.81
C HIS A 33 -3.19 8.86 3.93
N SER A 34 -2.90 8.84 2.63
CA SER A 34 -3.35 7.84 1.66
C SER A 34 -2.18 7.03 1.08
N GLY A 35 -1.10 6.91 1.84
CA GLY A 35 0.15 6.28 1.42
C GLY A 35 0.00 4.84 0.94
N LEU A 36 -0.66 4.00 1.73
CA LEU A 36 -0.95 2.61 1.38
C LEU A 36 -1.76 2.49 0.08
N ALA A 37 -2.87 3.23 -0.05
CA ALA A 37 -3.74 3.22 -1.23
C ALA A 37 -2.98 3.63 -2.49
N LYS A 38 -2.11 4.63 -2.41
CA LYS A 38 -1.27 5.04 -3.55
C LYS A 38 -0.27 3.95 -3.94
N ARG A 39 0.38 3.30 -2.97
CA ARG A 39 1.28 2.16 -3.25
C ARG A 39 0.53 0.99 -3.87
N VAL A 40 -0.65 0.66 -3.35
CA VAL A 40 -1.52 -0.39 -3.91
C VAL A 40 -1.91 -0.04 -5.34
N ALA A 41 -2.31 1.20 -5.62
CA ALA A 41 -2.66 1.64 -6.97
C ALA A 41 -1.48 1.52 -7.96
N ILE A 42 -0.25 1.81 -7.52
CA ILE A 42 0.95 1.62 -8.34
C ILE A 42 1.23 0.14 -8.58
N ALA A 43 1.15 -0.69 -7.53
CA ALA A 43 1.31 -2.13 -7.68
C ALA A 43 0.29 -2.68 -8.67
N PHE A 44 -0.97 -2.25 -8.56
CA PHE A 44 -2.04 -2.70 -9.46
C PHE A 44 -1.77 -2.33 -10.92
N ARG A 45 -1.33 -1.10 -11.20
CA ARG A 45 -0.94 -0.67 -12.55
C ARG A 45 0.22 -1.47 -13.15
N GLY A 46 1.06 -2.08 -12.33
CA GLY A 46 2.17 -2.93 -12.78
C GLY A 46 1.78 -4.39 -13.02
N HIS A 47 0.66 -4.86 -12.42
CA HIS A 47 0.29 -6.28 -12.37
C HIS A 47 -1.00 -6.62 -13.13
N PHE A 48 -1.87 -5.65 -13.39
CA PHE A 48 -3.19 -5.87 -14.00
C PHE A 48 -3.43 -5.00 -15.23
N ASP A 49 -4.45 -5.38 -16.00
CA ASP A 49 -4.86 -4.65 -17.19
C ASP A 49 -5.33 -3.21 -16.85
N PRO A 50 -4.92 -2.19 -17.63
CA PRO A 50 -5.33 -0.80 -17.40
C PRO A 50 -6.84 -0.59 -17.33
N ASP A 51 -7.64 -1.36 -18.08
CA ASP A 51 -9.10 -1.20 -18.12
C ASP A 51 -9.75 -1.70 -16.81
N VAL A 52 -9.20 -2.76 -16.22
CA VAL A 52 -9.61 -3.25 -14.90
C VAL A 52 -9.28 -2.23 -13.83
N ILE A 53 -8.08 -1.64 -13.88
CA ILE A 53 -7.65 -0.63 -12.92
C ILE A 53 -8.43 0.69 -13.08
N ALA A 54 -8.78 1.09 -14.30
CA ALA A 54 -9.62 2.25 -14.56
C ALA A 54 -11.05 2.07 -14.02
N SER A 55 -11.51 0.82 -13.92
CA SER A 55 -12.82 0.45 -13.38
C SER A 55 -12.83 0.23 -11.86
N LEU A 56 -11.69 0.44 -11.20
CA LEU A 56 -11.50 0.21 -9.77
C LEU A 56 -11.13 1.50 -9.04
N GLU A 57 -11.89 1.81 -8.00
CA GLU A 57 -11.54 2.81 -7.00
C GLU A 57 -10.81 2.13 -5.84
N ILE A 58 -9.67 2.69 -5.47
CA ILE A 58 -8.79 2.19 -4.41
C ILE A 58 -8.72 3.25 -3.33
N SER A 59 -9.23 2.91 -2.15
CA SER A 59 -9.19 3.78 -0.98
C SER A 59 -8.64 3.05 0.24
N GLN A 60 -8.39 3.77 1.33
CA GLN A 60 -7.90 3.18 2.57
C GLN A 60 -8.61 3.73 3.81
N ARG A 61 -8.71 2.89 4.83
CA ARG A 61 -9.14 3.24 6.19
C ARG A 61 -8.17 2.61 7.20
N GLY A 62 -7.16 3.37 7.61
CA GLY A 62 -6.04 2.85 8.41
C GLY A 62 -5.28 1.78 7.61
N CYS A 63 -5.09 0.60 8.20
CA CYS A 63 -4.44 -0.55 7.57
C CYS A 63 -5.37 -1.35 6.62
N VAL A 64 -6.63 -0.90 6.44
CA VAL A 64 -7.61 -1.56 5.57
C VAL A 64 -7.61 -0.92 4.19
N VAL A 65 -7.41 -1.72 3.15
CA VAL A 65 -7.58 -1.31 1.75
C VAL A 65 -9.03 -1.58 1.35
N ILE A 66 -9.68 -0.60 0.73
CA ILE A 66 -11.07 -0.71 0.27
C ILE A 66 -11.05 -0.66 -1.26
N LEU A 67 -11.53 -1.74 -1.88
CA LEU A 67 -11.66 -1.89 -3.32
C LEU A 67 -13.13 -1.73 -3.72
N GLN A 68 -13.41 -0.86 -4.68
CA GLN A 68 -14.77 -0.59 -5.17
C GLN A 68 -14.76 -0.53 -6.70
N GLY A 69 -15.87 -0.93 -7.35
CA GLY A 69 -16.02 -0.81 -8.81
C GLY A 69 -16.37 -2.12 -9.50
N HIS A 70 -15.70 -2.45 -10.59
CA HIS A 70 -15.99 -3.65 -11.38
C HIS A 70 -14.76 -4.53 -11.58
N VAL A 71 -14.94 -5.84 -11.41
CA VAL A 71 -13.91 -6.84 -11.68
C VAL A 71 -14.53 -7.94 -12.54
N PRO A 72 -13.92 -8.34 -13.66
CA PRO A 72 -14.55 -9.24 -14.61
C PRO A 72 -14.80 -10.64 -14.06
N ASN A 73 -14.04 -11.11 -13.06
CA ASN A 73 -14.29 -12.41 -12.43
C ASN A 73 -13.66 -12.50 -11.03
N SER A 74 -14.06 -13.54 -10.29
CA SER A 74 -13.58 -13.80 -8.92
C SER A 74 -12.07 -14.14 -8.85
N GLN A 75 -11.49 -14.71 -9.91
CA GLN A 75 -10.06 -15.02 -9.94
C GLN A 75 -9.23 -13.74 -9.96
N GLN A 76 -9.64 -12.74 -10.74
CA GLN A 76 -9.01 -11.42 -10.72
C GLN A 76 -9.21 -10.70 -9.39
N LEU A 77 -10.40 -10.82 -8.77
CA LEU A 77 -10.63 -10.25 -7.45
C LEU A 77 -9.67 -10.83 -6.41
N ASN A 78 -9.49 -12.16 -6.41
CA ASN A 78 -8.56 -12.82 -5.50
C ASN A 78 -7.11 -12.37 -5.75
N ALA A 79 -6.70 -12.26 -7.02
CA ALA A 79 -5.38 -11.75 -7.36
C ALA A 79 -5.17 -10.31 -6.89
N LEU A 80 -6.17 -9.44 -7.01
CA LEU A 80 -6.11 -8.05 -6.49
C LEU A 80 -5.95 -8.04 -4.96
N VAL A 81 -6.69 -8.89 -4.25
CA VAL A 81 -6.59 -9.05 -2.80
C VAL A 81 -5.20 -9.52 -2.40
N ASP A 82 -4.66 -10.53 -3.07
CA ASP A 82 -3.33 -11.08 -2.79
C ASP A 82 -2.24 -10.02 -2.98
N VAL A 83 -2.30 -9.25 -4.07
CA VAL A 83 -1.35 -8.15 -4.33
C VAL A 83 -1.48 -7.07 -3.27
N ALA A 84 -2.70 -6.68 -2.89
CA ALA A 84 -2.94 -5.65 -1.88
C ALA A 84 -2.42 -6.06 -0.49
N LEU A 85 -2.66 -7.31 -0.07
CA LEU A 85 -2.14 -7.86 1.19
C LEU A 85 -0.62 -8.04 1.20
N GLY A 86 0.00 -8.14 0.02
CA GLY A 86 1.47 -8.16 -0.12
C GLY A 86 2.14 -6.80 0.13
N ILE A 87 1.38 -5.71 0.22
CA ILE A 87 1.93 -4.38 0.45
C ILE A 87 2.13 -4.12 1.95
N GLU A 88 3.32 -3.65 2.31
CA GLU A 88 3.63 -3.26 3.69
C GLU A 88 2.63 -2.23 4.23
N GLY A 89 2.04 -2.55 5.39
CA GLY A 89 1.02 -1.74 6.05
C GLY A 89 -0.43 -2.14 5.75
N ALA A 90 -0.68 -3.09 4.83
CA ALA A 90 -2.00 -3.68 4.65
C ALA A 90 -2.23 -4.82 5.67
N GLU A 91 -3.30 -4.73 6.45
CA GLU A 91 -3.75 -5.82 7.34
C GLU A 91 -4.99 -6.52 6.80
N PHE A 92 -5.82 -5.80 6.05
CA PHE A 92 -7.09 -6.32 5.56
C PHE A 92 -7.51 -5.65 4.27
N VAL A 93 -8.29 -6.37 3.47
CA VAL A 93 -8.88 -5.86 2.23
C VAL A 93 -10.39 -6.04 2.30
N GLU A 94 -11.10 -4.92 2.24
CA GLU A 94 -12.55 -4.88 2.06
C GLU A 94 -12.84 -4.65 0.57
N TYR A 95 -13.81 -5.38 0.02
CA TYR A 95 -14.35 -5.10 -1.29
C TYR A 95 -15.84 -4.75 -1.14
N GLN A 96 -16.23 -3.60 -1.67
CA GLN A 96 -17.59 -3.10 -1.58
C GLN A 96 -18.13 -2.83 -2.98
N ALA A 97 -19.40 -3.20 -3.21
CA ALA A 97 -20.10 -2.95 -4.46
C ALA A 97 -19.31 -3.41 -5.71
N ILE A 98 -18.54 -4.50 -5.61
CA ILE A 98 -17.85 -5.06 -6.77
C ILE A 98 -18.87 -5.79 -7.64
N GLY A 99 -19.15 -5.20 -8.80
CA GLY A 99 -19.85 -5.90 -9.87
C GLY A 99 -18.94 -7.00 -10.42
N LEU A 100 -19.45 -8.24 -10.40
CA LEU A 100 -18.84 -9.35 -11.12
C LEU A 100 -19.67 -9.58 -12.37
N ASP A 101 -19.02 -9.62 -13.53
CA ASP A 101 -19.66 -10.05 -14.77
C ASP A 101 -19.94 -11.56 -14.64
N GLN A 102 -21.07 -11.91 -14.02
CA GLN A 102 -21.50 -13.30 -13.93
C GLN A 102 -21.90 -13.74 -15.34
N ALA A 103 -21.00 -14.42 -16.04
CA ALA A 103 -21.37 -15.16 -17.23
C ALA A 103 -22.50 -16.14 -16.85
N ALA A 104 -23.68 -15.90 -17.44
CA ALA A 104 -24.89 -16.70 -17.29
C ALA A 104 -24.74 -18.14 -17.78
#